data_AF-A0A8X6L401-F1
#
_entry.id   AF-A0A8X6L401-F1
#
_cell.length_a   1.000
_cell.length_b   1.000
_cell.length_c   1.000
_cell.angle_alpha   90.00
_cell.angle_beta   90.00
_cell.angle_gamma   90.00
#
_symmetry.space_group_name_H-M   'P 1'
#
loop_
_entity.id
_entity.type
_entity.pdbx_description
1 polymer ?
#
loop_
_entity_poly.entity_id
_entity_poly.type
_entity_poly.pdbx_seq_one_letter_code
_entity_poly.pdbx_strand_id
1 'polypeptide(L)'
;MKQLLIHREFKHAEELRKEFKVPDRRFWWLQITVLADGGDWLELEKFSRSKKSPIGYEPFVDVCVKHDNIYEAKKYLSKVKEENKVKYCIKAGLLEDAAKAAFEKKDVAALNQIQSLCGVMDRTISDKITSWKSQLMSKR
;
A
#
# COMPACT_ATOMS: atom_id res chain seq x y z
N MET A 1 6.77 8.70 24.06
CA MET A 1 6.19 8.87 22.69
C MET A 1 5.21 7.77 22.30
N LYS A 2 5.61 6.48 22.22
CA LYS A 2 4.69 5.39 21.84
C LYS A 2 3.40 5.36 22.68
N GLN A 3 3.53 5.45 24.01
CA GLN A 3 2.38 5.48 24.93
C GLN A 3 1.43 6.66 24.64
N LEU A 4 1.96 7.87 24.39
CA LEU A 4 1.16 9.04 24.03
C LEU A 4 0.35 8.80 22.76
N LEU A 5 0.95 8.18 21.74
CA LEU A 5 0.27 7.85 20.49
C LEU A 5 -0.85 6.81 20.72
N ILE A 6 -0.61 5.80 21.57
CA ILE A 6 -1.62 4.79 21.94
C ILE A 6 -2.81 5.45 22.65
N HIS A 7 -2.56 6.42 23.54
CA HIS A 7 -3.61 7.17 24.24
C HIS A 7 -4.20 8.32 23.42
N ARG A 8 -3.89 8.42 22.11
CA ARG A 8 -4.34 9.48 21.18
C ARG A 8 -3.92 10.90 21.59
N GLU A 9 -2.87 11.04 22.38
CA GLU A 9 -2.28 12.31 22.75
C GLU A 9 -1.31 12.81 21.66
N PHE A 10 -1.84 13.00 20.44
CA PHE A 10 -1.02 13.33 19.26
C PHE A 10 -0.27 14.67 19.39
N LYS A 11 -0.85 15.64 20.12
CA LYS A 11 -0.22 16.93 20.37
C LYS A 11 1.03 16.80 21.25
N HIS A 12 0.92 16.13 22.40
CA HIS A 12 2.06 15.89 23.28
C HIS A 12 3.12 14.99 22.60
N ALA A 13 2.69 14.02 21.79
CA ALA A 13 3.63 13.21 21.02
C ALA A 13 4.45 14.05 20.02
N GLU A 14 3.83 15.04 19.38
CA GLU A 14 4.49 15.97 18.44
C GLU A 14 5.38 16.99 19.16
N GLU A 15 5.01 17.45 20.35
CA GLU A 15 5.87 18.29 21.19
C GLU A 15 7.15 17.54 21.58
N LEU A 16 7.01 16.31 22.09
CA LEU A 16 8.12 15.44 22.42
C LEU A 16 9.00 15.14 21.21
N ARG A 17 8.40 15.00 20.01
CA ARG A 17 9.14 14.82 18.75
C ARG A 17 10.05 16.00 18.46
N LYS A 18 9.56 17.22 18.66
CA LYS A 18 10.33 18.46 18.43
C LYS A 18 11.41 18.65 19.49
N GLU A 19 11.06 18.46 20.76
CA GLU A 19 11.97 18.62 21.90
C GLU A 19 13.18 17.68 21.79
N PHE A 20 12.94 16.40 21.51
CA PHE A 20 13.99 15.40 21.36
C PHE A 20 14.55 15.32 19.94
N LYS A 21 14.14 16.23 19.04
CA LYS A 21 14.59 16.31 17.64
C LYS A 21 14.51 14.95 16.92
N VAL A 22 13.43 14.22 17.16
CA VAL A 22 13.24 12.89 16.57
C VAL A 22 13.06 13.03 15.06
N PRO A 23 13.86 12.32 14.24
CA PRO A 23 13.75 12.41 12.79
C PRO A 23 12.35 12.04 12.29
N ASP A 24 11.83 12.81 11.34
CA ASP A 24 10.49 12.62 10.77
C ASP A 24 10.25 11.17 10.33
N ARG A 25 11.22 10.56 9.63
CA ARG A 25 11.10 9.16 9.18
C ARG A 25 10.83 8.19 10.34
N ARG A 26 11.53 8.34 11.47
CA ARG A 26 11.35 7.48 12.65
C ARG A 26 9.99 7.70 13.30
N PHE A 27 9.58 8.96 13.42
CA PHE A 27 8.28 9.31 13.98
C PHE A 27 7.12 8.76 13.15
N TRP A 28 7.19 8.91 11.82
CA TRP A 28 6.17 8.39 10.91
C TRP A 28 6.03 6.88 10.99
N TRP A 29 7.14 6.14 10.99
CA TRP A 29 7.12 4.68 11.19
C TRP A 29 6.46 4.30 12.52
N LEU A 30 6.81 4.99 13.61
CA LEU A 30 6.20 4.73 14.92
C LEU A 30 4.69 5.00 14.89
N GLN A 31 4.27 6.14 14.32
CA GLN A 31 2.87 6.55 14.31
C GLN A 31 2.01 5.61 13.45
N ILE A 32 2.44 5.24 12.23
CA ILE A 32 1.66 4.30 11.41
C ILE A 32 1.54 2.93 12.08
N THR A 33 2.60 2.48 12.76
CA THR A 33 2.60 1.17 13.43
C THR A 33 1.64 1.19 14.61
N VAL A 34 1.70 2.24 15.45
CA VAL A 34 0.78 2.38 16.60
C VAL A 34 -0.67 2.50 16.15
N LEU A 35 -0.96 3.32 15.14
CA LEU A 35 -2.32 3.48 14.64
C LEU A 35 -2.86 2.17 14.04
N ALA A 36 -2.05 1.44 13.27
CA ALA A 36 -2.47 0.16 12.70
C ALA A 36 -2.64 -0.93 13.76
N ASP A 37 -1.68 -1.06 14.70
CA ASP A 37 -1.76 -2.02 15.81
C ASP A 37 -2.98 -1.75 16.70
N GLY A 38 -3.41 -0.48 16.82
CA GLY A 38 -4.63 -0.06 17.53
C GLY A 38 -5.92 -0.15 16.71
N GLY A 39 -5.86 -0.51 15.42
CA GLY A 39 -7.02 -0.53 14.53
C GLY A 39 -7.59 0.86 14.18
N ASP A 40 -6.79 1.92 14.39
CA ASP A 40 -7.18 3.32 14.23
C ASP A 40 -7.13 3.81 12.78
N TRP A 41 -7.83 3.10 11.89
CA TRP A 41 -7.79 3.33 10.45
C TRP A 41 -8.23 4.73 10.05
N LEU A 42 -9.23 5.30 10.73
CA LEU A 42 -9.69 6.68 10.48
C LEU A 42 -8.58 7.70 10.76
N GLU A 43 -7.82 7.48 11.83
CA GLU A 43 -6.75 8.38 12.22
C GLU A 43 -5.50 8.15 11.37
N LEU A 44 -5.25 6.91 10.94
CA LEU A 44 -4.24 6.59 9.93
C LEU A 44 -4.53 7.31 8.60
N GLU A 45 -5.78 7.33 8.18
CA GLU A 45 -6.20 8.02 6.96
C GLU A 45 -5.97 9.52 7.06
N LYS A 46 -6.40 10.15 8.17
CA LYS A 46 -6.12 11.56 8.45
C LYS A 46 -4.63 11.84 8.47
N PHE A 47 -3.85 11.00 9.13
CA PHE A 47 -2.40 11.14 9.20
C PHE A 47 -1.76 11.10 7.80
N SER A 48 -2.21 10.18 6.93
CA SER A 48 -1.75 10.07 5.54
C SER A 48 -2.05 11.30 4.66
N ARG A 49 -2.99 12.15 5.09
CA ARG A 49 -3.41 13.37 4.39
C ARG A 49 -2.79 14.62 5.01
N SER A 50 -2.27 14.52 6.24
CA SER A 50 -1.77 15.67 7.01
C SER A 50 -0.57 16.34 6.35
N LYS A 51 0.40 15.55 5.86
CA LYS A 51 1.60 16.00 5.14
C LYS A 51 2.06 14.90 4.17
N LYS A 52 2.94 15.24 3.24
CA LYS A 52 3.60 14.25 2.38
C LYS A 52 4.48 13.34 3.24
N SER A 53 4.26 12.04 3.14
CA SER A 53 5.01 11.04 3.91
C SER A 53 6.50 11.02 3.51
N PRO A 54 7.45 11.19 4.46
CA PRO A 54 8.89 11.09 4.23
C PRO A 54 9.37 9.64 4.06
N ILE A 55 8.48 8.67 4.31
CA ILE A 55 8.72 7.23 4.18
C ILE A 55 7.98 6.61 2.98
N GLY A 56 7.29 7.44 2.17
CA GLY A 56 6.41 6.95 1.10
C GLY A 56 5.07 6.43 1.62
N TYR A 57 4.32 5.76 0.76
CA TYR A 57 3.01 5.19 1.09
C TYR A 57 3.02 3.66 1.11
N GLU A 58 4.11 3.06 0.65
CA GLU A 58 4.42 1.65 0.75
C GLU A 58 4.29 1.13 2.20
N PRO A 59 4.84 1.80 3.24
CA PRO A 59 4.65 1.39 4.62
C PRO A 59 3.20 1.40 5.10
N PHE A 60 2.36 2.30 4.57
CA PHE A 60 0.95 2.36 4.91
C PHE A 60 0.20 1.14 4.38
N VAL A 61 0.52 0.72 3.15
CA VAL A 61 -0.01 -0.53 2.58
C VAL A 61 0.45 -1.72 3.41
N ASP A 62 1.73 -1.78 3.78
CA ASP A 62 2.30 -2.88 4.58
C ASP A 62 1.59 -3.08 5.92
N VAL A 63 1.34 -2.00 6.66
CA VAL A 63 0.65 -2.10 7.95
C VAL A 63 -0.83 -2.46 7.78
N CYS A 64 -1.48 -2.04 6.69
CA CYS A 64 -2.87 -2.43 6.42
C CYS A 64 -2.97 -3.91 6.05
N VAL A 65 -2.09 -4.41 5.18
CA VAL A 65 -2.05 -5.83 4.79
C VAL A 65 -1.71 -6.71 6.00
N LYS A 66 -0.80 -6.29 6.86
CA LYS A 66 -0.45 -7.01 8.10
C LYS A 66 -1.65 -7.23 9.02
N HIS A 67 -2.64 -6.34 8.99
CA HIS A 67 -3.85 -6.40 9.82
C HIS A 67 -5.11 -6.77 9.00
N ASP A 68 -4.92 -7.41 7.84
CA ASP A 68 -5.99 -7.88 6.94
C ASP A 68 -6.99 -6.79 6.49
N ASN A 69 -6.62 -5.51 6.59
CA ASN A 69 -7.46 -4.40 6.18
C ASN A 69 -7.14 -3.97 4.74
N ILE A 70 -7.53 -4.80 3.78
CA ILE A 70 -7.31 -4.54 2.35
C ILE A 70 -8.10 -3.32 1.85
N TYR A 71 -9.26 -3.04 2.47
CA TYR A 71 -10.07 -1.86 2.14
C TYR A 71 -9.30 -0.56 2.39
N GLU A 72 -8.64 -0.47 3.55
CA GLU A 72 -7.80 0.68 3.89
C GLU A 72 -6.53 0.71 3.03
N ALA A 73 -5.91 -0.44 2.77
CA ALA A 73 -4.73 -0.55 1.91
C ALA A 73 -4.95 0.06 0.51
N LYS A 74 -6.14 -0.14 -0.08
CA LYS A 74 -6.51 0.43 -1.40
C LYS A 74 -6.38 1.94 -1.46
N LYS A 75 -6.69 2.64 -0.37
CA LYS A 75 -6.57 4.11 -0.30
C LYS A 75 -5.13 4.55 -0.51
N TYR A 76 -4.18 3.79 0.03
CA TYR A 76 -2.75 4.10 -0.05
C TYR A 76 -2.09 3.60 -1.33
N LEU A 77 -2.58 2.52 -1.94
CA LEU A 77 -2.09 2.01 -3.24
C LEU A 77 -2.16 3.04 -4.36
N SER A 78 -3.15 3.95 -4.34
CA SER A 78 -3.23 5.05 -5.29
C SER A 78 -2.07 6.06 -5.18
N LYS A 79 -1.43 6.12 -4.00
CA LYS A 79 -0.33 7.04 -3.68
C LYS A 79 1.05 6.36 -3.71
N VAL A 80 1.10 5.03 -3.83
CA VAL A 80 2.35 4.26 -4.02
C VAL A 80 2.96 4.63 -5.38
N LYS A 81 4.29 4.73 -5.43
CA LYS A 81 4.99 5.02 -6.67
C LYS A 81 4.67 3.98 -7.74
N GLU A 82 4.58 4.39 -8.99
CA GLU A 82 4.25 3.50 -10.11
C GLU A 82 5.18 2.28 -10.16
N GLU A 83 6.49 2.48 -9.97
CA GLU A 83 7.52 1.42 -9.90
C GLU A 83 7.17 0.28 -8.95
N ASN A 84 6.51 0.59 -7.83
CA ASN A 84 6.15 -0.37 -6.79
C ASN A 84 4.68 -0.82 -6.88
N LYS A 85 3.85 -0.16 -7.69
CA LYS A 85 2.39 -0.33 -7.67
C LYS A 85 1.96 -1.79 -7.90
N VAL A 86 2.54 -2.46 -8.89
CA VAL A 86 2.26 -3.88 -9.18
C VAL A 86 2.59 -4.76 -7.98
N LYS A 87 3.80 -4.61 -7.42
CA LYS A 87 4.28 -5.39 -6.27
C LYS A 87 3.35 -5.25 -5.05
N TYR A 88 2.91 -4.02 -4.75
CA TYR A 88 2.04 -3.78 -3.59
C TYR A 88 0.58 -4.17 -3.85
N CYS A 89 0.07 -4.08 -5.07
CA CYS A 89 -1.24 -4.65 -5.42
C CYS A 89 -1.25 -6.17 -5.24
N ILE A 90 -0.19 -6.88 -5.68
CA ILE A 90 -0.03 -8.32 -5.44
C ILE A 90 0.01 -8.61 -3.93
N LYS A 91 0.82 -7.85 -3.17
CA LYS A 91 0.92 -8.02 -1.72
C LYS A 91 -0.42 -7.83 -1.00
N ALA A 92 -1.27 -6.94 -1.50
CA ALA A 92 -2.61 -6.70 -0.97
C ALA A 92 -3.67 -7.71 -1.49
N GLY A 93 -3.29 -8.71 -2.28
CA GLY A 93 -4.21 -9.69 -2.87
C GLY A 93 -5.10 -9.13 -3.99
N LEU A 94 -4.79 -7.94 -4.50
CA LEU A 94 -5.58 -7.24 -5.51
C LEU A 94 -5.06 -7.58 -6.92
N LEU A 95 -5.24 -8.84 -7.31
CA LEU A 95 -4.69 -9.38 -8.56
C LEU A 95 -5.22 -8.63 -9.80
N GLU A 96 -6.49 -8.24 -9.81
CA GLU A 96 -7.06 -7.48 -10.94
C GLU A 96 -6.40 -6.09 -11.07
N ASP A 97 -6.23 -5.37 -9.96
CA ASP A 97 -5.59 -4.06 -9.98
C ASP A 97 -4.09 -4.16 -10.30
N ALA A 98 -3.42 -5.22 -9.83
CA ALA A 98 -2.05 -5.54 -10.20
C ALA A 98 -1.92 -5.78 -11.70
N ALA A 99 -2.85 -6.56 -12.28
CA ALA A 99 -2.82 -6.91 -13.70
C ALA A 99 -3.08 -5.70 -14.59
N LYS A 100 -4.00 -4.81 -14.21
CA LYS A 100 -4.21 -3.52 -14.88
C LYS A 100 -2.93 -2.67 -14.88
N ALA A 101 -2.30 -2.51 -13.72
CA ALA A 101 -1.07 -1.75 -13.59
C ALA A 101 0.10 -2.34 -14.40
N ALA A 102 0.20 -3.67 -14.47
CA ALA A 102 1.20 -4.35 -15.28
C ALA A 102 0.95 -4.17 -16.79
N PHE A 103 -0.31 -4.24 -17.21
CA PHE A 103 -0.71 -4.00 -18.61
C PHE A 103 -0.42 -2.58 -19.08
N GLU A 104 -0.76 -1.56 -18.26
CA GLU A 104 -0.45 -0.15 -18.55
C GLU A 104 1.05 0.09 -18.76
N LYS A 105 1.88 -0.64 -17.99
CA LYS A 105 3.34 -0.61 -18.10
C LYS A 105 3.91 -1.47 -19.22
N LYS A 106 3.07 -2.24 -19.93
CA LYS A 106 3.48 -3.25 -20.91
C LYS A 106 4.46 -4.29 -20.32
N ASP A 107 4.35 -4.56 -19.02
CA ASP A 107 5.21 -5.49 -18.31
C ASP A 107 4.64 -6.91 -18.40
N VAL A 108 5.06 -7.63 -19.45
CA VAL A 108 4.62 -9.00 -19.70
C VAL A 108 5.14 -9.97 -18.62
N ALA A 109 6.30 -9.69 -18.02
CA ALA A 109 6.85 -10.53 -16.96
C ALA A 109 5.99 -10.43 -15.69
N ALA A 110 5.59 -9.22 -15.31
CA ALA A 110 4.64 -9.01 -14.22
C ALA A 110 3.28 -9.65 -14.50
N LEU A 111 2.75 -9.55 -15.73
CA LEU A 111 1.49 -10.23 -16.10
C LEU A 111 1.60 -11.75 -15.94
N ASN A 112 2.72 -12.37 -16.31
CA ASN A 112 2.96 -13.80 -16.10
C ASN A 112 2.99 -14.17 -14.61
N GLN A 113 3.66 -13.36 -13.79
CA GLN A 113 3.71 -13.58 -12.35
C GLN A 113 2.31 -13.48 -11.72
N ILE A 114 1.50 -12.50 -12.13
CA ILE A 114 0.15 -12.35 -11.59
C ILE A 114 -0.73 -13.53 -12.02
N GLN A 115 -0.58 -13.99 -13.27
CA GLN A 115 -1.31 -15.15 -13.78
C GLN A 115 -0.97 -16.44 -13.03
N SER A 116 0.29 -16.64 -12.61
CA SER A 116 0.66 -17.82 -11.81
C SER A 116 0.15 -17.77 -10.36
N LEU A 117 -0.23 -16.58 -9.88
CA LEU A 117 -0.87 -16.40 -8.58
C LEU A 117 -2.40 -16.56 -8.64
N CYS A 118 -3.01 -16.50 -9.83
CA CYS A 118 -4.44 -16.69 -10.00
C CYS A 118 -4.84 -18.13 -9.64
N GLY A 119 -5.78 -18.28 -8.71
CA GLY A 119 -6.36 -19.57 -8.36
C GLY A 119 -7.56 -19.94 -9.25
N VAL A 120 -8.25 -21.02 -8.87
CA VAL A 120 -9.49 -21.47 -9.56
C VAL A 120 -10.57 -20.39 -9.57
N MET A 121 -10.65 -19.58 -8.50
CA MET A 121 -11.64 -18.51 -8.38
C MET A 121 -11.31 -17.27 -9.24
N ASP A 122 -10.06 -17.14 -9.67
CA ASP A 122 -9.57 -15.98 -10.44
C ASP A 122 -9.55 -16.25 -11.95
N ARG A 123 -10.31 -17.24 -12.43
CA ARG A 123 -10.33 -17.65 -13.84
C ARG A 123 -10.58 -16.45 -14.77
N THR A 124 -11.51 -15.59 -14.40
CA THR A 124 -11.85 -14.38 -15.16
C THR A 124 -10.68 -13.39 -15.23
N ILE A 125 -9.85 -13.31 -14.18
CA ILE A 125 -8.64 -12.47 -14.15
C ILE A 125 -7.57 -13.10 -15.06
N SER A 126 -7.37 -14.41 -15.00
CA SER A 126 -6.44 -15.13 -15.89
C SER A 126 -6.81 -14.98 -17.37
N ASP A 127 -8.09 -15.06 -17.71
CA ASP A 127 -8.59 -14.88 -19.07
C ASP A 127 -8.34 -13.44 -19.56
N LYS A 128 -8.60 -12.44 -18.70
CA LYS A 128 -8.27 -11.02 -18.98
C LYS A 128 -6.77 -10.83 -19.22
N ILE A 129 -5.91 -11.39 -18.36
CA ILE A 129 -4.46 -11.32 -18.50
C ILE A 129 -4.01 -11.93 -19.83
N THR A 130 -4.58 -13.08 -20.21
CA THR A 130 -4.29 -13.75 -21.48
C THR A 130 -4.66 -12.87 -22.68
N SER A 131 -5.85 -12.26 -22.66
CA SER A 131 -6.27 -11.30 -23.69
C SER A 131 -5.34 -10.08 -23.77
N TRP A 132 -4.98 -9.49 -22.63
CA TRP A 132 -4.07 -8.36 -22.55
C TRP A 132 -2.68 -8.69 -23.10
N LYS A 133 -2.14 -9.87 -22.79
CA LYS A 133 -0.87 -10.34 -23.37
C LYS A 133 -0.93 -10.43 -24.89
N SER A 134 -2.00 -11.01 -25.44
CA SER A 134 -2.19 -11.10 -26.90
C SER A 134 -2.28 -9.72 -27.56
N GLN A 135 -2.94 -8.75 -26.92
CA GLN A 135 -3.01 -7.36 -27.41
C GLN A 135 -1.64 -6.67 -27.42
N LEU A 136 -0.79 -6.94 -26.43
CA LEU A 136 0.58 -6.40 -26.41
C LEU A 136 1.47 -7.02 -27.49
N MET A 137 1.26 -8.30 -27.80
CA MET A 137 2.00 -9.01 -28.85
C MET A 137 1.57 -8.57 -30.26
N SER A 138 0.28 -8.32 -30.48
CA SER A 138 -0.26 -7.90 -31.79
C SER A 138 0.07 -6.44 -32.15
N LYS A 139 0.47 -5.62 -31.17
CA LYS A 139 0.83 -4.20 -31.39
C LYS A 139 2.34 -3.99 -31.58
N ARG A 140 3.11 -5.08 -31.69
CA ARG A 140 4.57 -5.08 -31.84
C ARG A 140 4.93 -5.38 -33.28
#